data_AF-A0A6I0DXE8-F1
#
_entry.id   AF-A0A6I0DXE8-F1
#
_cell.length_a   1.000
_cell.length_b   1.000
_cell.length_c   1.000
_cell.angle_alpha   90.00
_cell.angle_beta   90.00
_cell.angle_gamma   90.00
#
_symmetry.space_group_name_H-M   'P 1'
#
loop_
_entity.id
_entity.type
_entity.pdbx_description
1 polymer ?
#
loop_
_entity_poly.entity_id
_entity_poly.type
_entity_poly.pdbx_seq_one_letter_code
_entity_poly.pdbx_strand_id
1 'polypeptide(L)'
;MKRKRCFLSVLAAFICISINSVYAGNLMQSQRFVRGKVVDKEGLPLIGVSIVEKGTGNGTVSDIQGVFGLTVLNTDPVLLFSYVGYKTAEILPGEKNHIHVVLQEELELLDEVVVVGYGTKRKGNLAASVSTVRNEDIIRSASTTTAGAIVGKMAGITSRQKSGTPGSSASLQIRNMGTPLYVIDGVMTDEGAFNNLDIHDIDNISVLKDGAAAIYGFKASNGAVLVTTKKGGKNQKQQVNINAYTGFQQWTEYPDLLNAYQWNYANDMADVNAGTLKDPLAIAAKKEALEKWRTGYYNAETGEDYRGYDWYGNFVDNAAPQSYVNAN
;
A
#
# COMPACT_ATOMS: atom_id res chain seq x y z
N MET A 1 41.99 -74.49 5.73
CA MET A 1 40.78 -74.05 6.49
C MET A 1 40.31 -72.66 6.05
N LYS A 2 39.69 -72.48 4.86
CA LYS A 2 39.20 -71.16 4.38
C LYS A 2 37.91 -71.20 3.51
N ARG A 3 37.05 -72.21 3.64
CA ARG A 3 35.81 -72.31 2.82
C ARG A 3 34.49 -72.48 3.58
N LYS A 4 34.47 -72.49 4.91
CA LYS A 4 33.24 -72.71 5.71
C LYS A 4 32.57 -71.46 6.28
N ARG A 5 33.14 -70.26 6.11
CA ARG A 5 32.60 -69.01 6.71
C ARG A 5 31.67 -68.20 5.80
N CYS A 6 31.56 -68.52 4.51
CA CYS A 6 30.73 -67.74 3.56
C CYS A 6 29.29 -68.25 3.43
N PHE A 7 29.00 -69.49 3.85
CA PHE A 7 27.65 -70.07 3.77
C PHE A 7 26.75 -69.69 4.95
N LEU A 8 27.35 -69.37 6.10
CA LEU A 8 26.60 -69.00 7.31
C LEU A 8 26.11 -67.55 7.27
N SER A 9 26.80 -66.66 6.54
CA SER A 9 26.41 -65.26 6.36
C SER A 9 25.28 -65.08 5.33
N VAL A 10 25.17 -65.97 4.35
CA VAL A 10 24.09 -65.92 3.33
C VAL A 10 22.77 -66.49 3.89
N LEU A 11 22.85 -67.49 4.79
CA LEU A 11 21.67 -68.06 5.46
C LEU A 11 21.07 -67.10 6.50
N ALA A 12 21.90 -66.32 7.21
CA ALA A 12 21.44 -65.29 8.13
C ALA A 12 20.79 -64.08 7.41
N ALA A 13 21.28 -63.73 6.22
CA ALA A 13 20.69 -62.67 5.40
C ALA A 13 19.32 -63.06 4.82
N PHE A 14 19.11 -64.34 4.47
CA PHE A 14 17.81 -64.83 3.99
C PHE A 14 16.74 -64.91 5.09
N ILE A 15 17.14 -65.19 6.35
CA ILE A 15 16.23 -65.23 7.50
C ILE A 15 15.83 -63.81 7.95
N CYS A 16 16.69 -62.80 7.77
CA CYS A 16 16.32 -61.39 8.04
C CYS A 16 15.40 -60.78 6.96
N ILE A 17 15.38 -61.32 5.75
CA ILE A 17 14.50 -60.85 4.67
C ILE A 17 13.10 -61.49 4.76
N SER A 18 12.98 -62.72 5.28
CA SER A 18 11.68 -63.38 5.45
C SER A 18 10.91 -62.97 6.72
N ILE A 19 11.56 -62.33 7.71
CA ILE A 19 10.89 -61.83 8.93
C ILE A 19 10.31 -60.42 8.75
N ASN A 20 10.71 -59.69 7.70
CA ASN A 20 10.16 -58.34 7.41
C ASN A 20 8.90 -58.36 6.52
N SER A 21 8.43 -59.53 6.06
CA SER A 21 7.29 -59.62 5.13
C SER A 21 5.94 -59.95 5.79
N VAL A 22 5.86 -59.98 7.12
CA VAL A 22 4.63 -60.37 7.86
C VAL A 22 3.96 -59.19 8.60
N TYR A 23 4.49 -57.97 8.49
CA TYR A 23 3.86 -56.76 9.05
C TYR A 23 3.15 -55.88 8.02
N ALA A 24 2.70 -56.43 6.89
CA ALA A 24 1.68 -55.80 6.06
C ALA A 24 0.28 -56.14 6.59
N GLY A 25 0.04 -55.83 7.87
CA GLY A 25 -1.30 -55.84 8.44
C GLY A 25 -2.08 -54.69 7.82
N ASN A 26 -3.15 -55.04 7.10
CA ASN A 26 -4.12 -54.14 6.49
C ASN A 26 -4.41 -52.89 7.35
N LEU A 27 -3.82 -51.75 6.99
CA LEU A 27 -4.41 -50.45 7.30
C LEU A 27 -5.50 -50.20 6.26
N MET A 28 -6.61 -50.92 6.36
CA MET A 28 -7.87 -50.39 5.87
C MET A 28 -8.20 -49.22 6.81
N GLN A 29 -7.67 -48.04 6.50
CA GLN A 29 -8.12 -46.80 7.09
C GLN A 29 -9.62 -46.72 6.78
N SER A 30 -10.44 -46.90 7.81
CA SER A 30 -11.89 -46.89 7.71
C SER A 30 -12.33 -45.53 7.16
N GLN A 31 -12.51 -45.45 5.85
CA GLN A 31 -13.03 -44.27 5.18
C GLN A 31 -14.46 -44.09 5.62
N ARG A 32 -14.68 -43.11 6.49
CA ARG A 32 -15.96 -42.87 7.10
C ARG A 32 -16.66 -41.75 6.36
N PHE A 33 -17.81 -42.05 5.76
CA PHE A 33 -18.61 -41.05 5.07
C PHE A 33 -19.50 -40.28 6.05
N VAL A 34 -19.26 -38.98 6.18
CA VAL A 34 -20.06 -38.06 6.99
C VAL A 34 -20.94 -37.23 6.06
N ARG A 35 -22.25 -37.19 6.34
CA ARG A 35 -23.21 -36.36 5.61
C ARG A 35 -23.95 -35.45 6.55
N GLY A 36 -24.43 -34.30 6.09
CA GLY A 36 -25.13 -33.38 6.99
C GLY A 36 -25.83 -32.24 6.28
N LYS A 37 -26.47 -31.38 7.07
CA LYS A 37 -27.11 -30.16 6.60
C LYS A 37 -26.65 -28.97 7.44
N VAL A 38 -26.28 -27.88 6.78
CA VAL A 38 -25.90 -26.60 7.39
C VAL A 38 -27.02 -25.59 7.18
N VAL A 39 -27.43 -24.94 8.27
CA VAL A 39 -28.47 -23.91 8.29
C VAL A 39 -28.03 -22.71 9.13
N ASP A 40 -28.69 -21.57 8.95
CA ASP A 40 -28.56 -20.41 9.82
C ASP A 40 -29.45 -20.52 11.08
N LYS A 41 -29.43 -19.48 11.91
CA LYS A 41 -30.25 -19.38 13.12
C LYS A 41 -31.76 -19.37 12.84
N GLU A 42 -32.17 -18.92 11.67
CA GLU A 42 -33.57 -18.84 11.22
C GLU A 42 -34.04 -20.16 10.57
N GLY A 43 -33.13 -21.12 10.37
CA GLY A 43 -33.38 -22.43 9.79
C GLY A 43 -33.27 -22.46 8.26
N LEU A 44 -32.79 -21.38 7.63
CA LEU A 44 -32.57 -21.33 6.19
C LEU A 44 -31.29 -22.11 5.83
N PRO A 45 -31.32 -22.90 4.73
CA PRO A 45 -30.14 -23.64 4.27
C PRO A 45 -29.03 -22.71 3.80
N LEU A 46 -27.80 -22.98 4.23
CA LEU A 46 -26.63 -22.20 3.83
C LEU A 46 -25.90 -22.89 2.66
N ILE A 47 -25.96 -22.26 1.49
CA ILE A 47 -25.25 -22.67 0.27
C ILE A 47 -23.79 -22.20 0.31
N GLY A 48 -22.84 -23.03 -0.15
CA GLY A 48 -21.46 -22.58 -0.33
C GLY A 48 -20.61 -22.55 0.95
N VAL A 49 -21.07 -23.18 2.04
CA VAL A 49 -20.28 -23.31 3.28
C VAL A 49 -19.09 -24.21 3.00
N SER A 50 -17.89 -23.78 3.37
CA SER A 50 -16.68 -24.59 3.27
C SER A 50 -16.57 -25.52 4.48
N ILE A 51 -16.50 -26.83 4.24
CA ILE A 51 -16.34 -27.87 5.27
C ILE A 51 -14.99 -28.56 5.07
N VAL A 52 -14.09 -28.45 6.05
CA VAL A 52 -12.74 -29.03 5.96
C VAL A 52 -12.48 -29.93 7.17
N GLU A 53 -11.87 -31.08 6.93
CA GLU A 53 -11.33 -31.94 7.99
C GLU A 53 -10.05 -31.33 8.56
N LYS A 54 -10.10 -30.89 9.81
CA LYS A 54 -9.03 -30.15 10.49
C LYS A 54 -7.72 -30.92 10.48
N GLY A 55 -6.64 -30.24 10.07
CA GLY A 55 -5.31 -30.84 9.94
C GLY A 55 -5.04 -31.55 8.61
N THR A 56 -6.03 -31.57 7.70
CA THR A 56 -5.89 -32.16 6.37
C THR A 56 -6.31 -31.16 5.28
N GLY A 57 -5.99 -31.46 4.02
CA GLY A 57 -6.53 -30.75 2.86
C GLY A 57 -7.87 -31.30 2.35
N ASN A 58 -8.47 -32.25 3.08
CA ASN A 58 -9.69 -32.93 2.69
C ASN A 58 -10.92 -32.08 3.08
N GLY A 59 -11.76 -31.73 2.11
CA GLY A 59 -12.90 -30.85 2.34
C GLY A 59 -13.93 -30.89 1.22
N THR A 60 -15.09 -30.31 1.49
CA THR A 60 -16.23 -30.24 0.58
C THR A 60 -16.97 -28.91 0.78
N VAL A 61 -17.99 -28.66 -0.04
CA VAL A 61 -18.81 -27.45 0.03
C VAL A 61 -20.29 -27.86 0.11
N SER A 62 -21.10 -27.10 0.85
CA SER A 62 -22.55 -27.34 0.90
C SER A 62 -23.26 -26.94 -0.40
N ASP A 63 -24.29 -27.71 -0.78
CA ASP A 63 -25.11 -27.46 -1.96
C ASP A 63 -26.20 -26.40 -1.74
N ILE A 64 -27.07 -26.19 -2.74
CA ILE A 64 -28.19 -25.21 -2.70
C ILE A 64 -29.16 -25.49 -1.55
N GLN A 65 -29.28 -26.74 -1.10
CA GLN A 65 -30.13 -27.15 0.02
C GLN A 65 -29.36 -27.18 1.34
N GLY A 66 -28.11 -26.69 1.37
CA GLY A 66 -27.24 -26.71 2.53
C GLY A 66 -26.73 -28.10 2.90
N VAL A 67 -26.90 -29.10 2.04
CA VAL A 67 -26.48 -30.48 2.28
C VAL A 67 -25.01 -30.65 1.88
N PHE A 68 -24.27 -31.45 2.64
CA PHE A 68 -22.89 -31.80 2.33
C PHE A 68 -22.60 -33.28 2.59
N GLY A 69 -21.57 -33.79 1.93
CA GLY A 69 -21.01 -35.12 2.14
C GLY A 69 -19.49 -35.09 2.02
N LEU A 70 -18.81 -35.66 3.01
CA LEU A 70 -17.35 -35.73 3.09
C LEU A 70 -16.92 -37.10 3.59
N THR A 71 -16.06 -37.78 2.82
CA THR A 71 -15.36 -38.98 3.29
C THR A 71 -14.16 -38.54 4.11
N VAL A 72 -14.22 -38.71 5.43
CA VAL A 72 -13.12 -38.35 6.33
C VAL A 72 -12.05 -39.42 6.35
N LEU A 73 -10.80 -38.98 6.56
CA LEU A 73 -9.64 -39.86 6.56
C LEU A 73 -9.28 -40.30 7.99
N ASN A 74 -9.54 -39.48 9.00
CA ASN A 74 -9.21 -39.79 10.39
C ASN A 74 -10.33 -40.55 11.13
N THR A 75 -9.95 -41.28 12.18
CA THR A 75 -10.90 -42.01 13.04
C THR A 75 -11.75 -41.08 13.93
N ASP A 76 -11.19 -39.94 14.35
CA ASP A 76 -11.87 -38.86 15.09
C ASP A 76 -11.71 -37.52 14.38
N PRO A 77 -12.41 -37.30 13.25
CA PRO A 77 -12.28 -36.08 12.47
C PRO A 77 -12.95 -34.90 13.17
N VAL A 78 -12.26 -33.77 13.27
CA VAL A 78 -12.88 -32.48 13.61
C VAL A 78 -13.19 -31.77 12.30
N LEU A 79 -14.48 -31.47 12.06
CA LEU A 79 -14.91 -30.75 10.87
C LEU A 79 -15.02 -29.26 11.17
N LEU A 80 -14.36 -28.46 10.35
CA LEU A 80 -14.35 -27.01 10.43
C LEU A 80 -15.28 -26.44 9.35
N PHE A 81 -16.28 -25.68 9.78
CA PHE A 81 -17.28 -25.05 8.93
C PHE A 81 -17.00 -23.55 8.88
N SER A 82 -16.75 -23.02 7.69
CA SER A 82 -16.47 -21.61 7.47
C SER A 82 -17.36 -21.06 6.36
N TYR A 83 -17.95 -19.89 6.61
CA TYR A 83 -18.80 -19.19 5.66
C TYR A 83 -18.70 -17.69 5.92
N VAL A 84 -18.74 -16.88 4.85
CA VAL A 84 -18.53 -15.43 4.95
C VAL A 84 -19.66 -14.80 5.75
N GLY A 85 -19.33 -14.03 6.79
CA GLY A 85 -20.31 -13.40 7.70
C GLY A 85 -20.81 -14.30 8.83
N TYR A 86 -20.21 -15.49 9.00
CA TYR A 86 -20.58 -16.45 10.04
C TYR A 86 -19.36 -16.85 10.86
N LYS A 87 -19.60 -17.15 12.14
CA LYS A 87 -18.58 -17.68 13.03
C LYS A 87 -18.14 -19.07 12.57
N THR A 88 -16.83 -19.27 12.49
CA THR A 88 -16.28 -20.60 12.19
C THR A 88 -16.66 -21.59 13.29
N ALA A 89 -17.29 -22.70 12.91
CA ALA A 89 -17.73 -23.73 13.84
C ALA A 89 -16.84 -24.98 13.71
N GLU A 90 -16.40 -25.53 14.84
CA GLU A 90 -15.70 -26.82 14.90
C GLU A 90 -16.63 -27.86 15.49
N ILE A 91 -16.89 -28.93 14.74
CA ILE A 91 -17.85 -29.97 15.13
C ILE A 91 -17.21 -31.34 14.96
N LEU A 92 -17.31 -32.14 16.02
CA LEU A 92 -17.00 -33.57 15.97
C LEU A 92 -18.24 -34.32 15.52
N PRO A 93 -18.21 -35.09 14.42
CA PRO A 93 -19.37 -35.86 13.95
C PRO A 93 -19.87 -36.94 14.94
N GLY A 94 -19.10 -37.25 15.99
CA GLY A 94 -19.43 -38.30 16.97
C GLY A 94 -19.51 -39.67 16.29
N GLU A 95 -20.33 -40.61 16.76
CA GLU A 95 -20.56 -41.91 16.09
C GLU A 95 -21.62 -41.85 14.97
N LYS A 96 -22.43 -40.78 14.94
CA LYS A 96 -23.52 -40.64 13.97
C LYS A 96 -22.99 -40.03 12.67
N ASN A 97 -23.07 -40.77 11.57
CA ASN A 97 -22.65 -40.31 10.24
C ASN A 97 -23.57 -39.21 9.64
N HIS A 98 -24.52 -38.69 10.42
CA HIS A 98 -25.40 -37.60 10.03
C HIS A 98 -25.36 -36.47 11.05
N ILE A 99 -25.03 -35.25 10.61
CA ILE A 99 -24.94 -34.07 11.47
C ILE A 99 -25.77 -32.90 10.96
N HIS A 100 -26.39 -32.19 11.89
CA HIS A 100 -27.10 -30.95 11.65
C HIS A 100 -26.32 -29.81 12.29
N VAL A 101 -25.98 -28.80 11.49
CA VAL A 101 -25.08 -27.71 11.90
C VAL A 101 -25.82 -26.39 11.75
N VAL A 102 -25.92 -25.65 12.85
CA VAL A 102 -26.46 -24.29 12.86
C VAL A 102 -25.29 -23.32 12.98
N LEU A 103 -25.01 -22.57 11.92
CA LEU A 103 -23.98 -21.52 11.96
C LEU A 103 -24.55 -20.25 12.57
N GLN A 104 -23.76 -19.63 13.43
CA GLN A 104 -24.11 -18.35 14.04
C GLN A 104 -23.55 -17.23 13.18
N GLU A 105 -24.40 -16.28 12.84
CA GLU A 105 -23.96 -15.05 12.17
C GLU A 105 -22.99 -14.31 13.07
N GLU A 106 -21.86 -13.92 12.46
CA GLU A 106 -20.88 -13.06 13.06
C GLU A 106 -20.71 -11.91 12.08
N LEU A 107 -21.51 -10.86 12.30
CA LEU A 107 -21.29 -9.57 11.70
C LEU A 107 -20.01 -9.00 12.31
N GLU A 108 -18.86 -9.45 11.82
CA GLU A 108 -17.61 -8.70 11.94
C GLU A 108 -17.81 -7.38 11.20
N LEU A 109 -18.31 -6.37 11.92
CA LEU A 109 -17.91 -5.01 11.65
C LEU A 109 -16.39 -5.01 11.75
N LEU A 110 -15.71 -4.88 10.61
CA LEU A 110 -14.27 -4.69 10.52
C LEU A 110 -13.87 -3.59 11.52
N ASP A 111 -13.36 -4.00 12.68
CA ASP A 111 -13.00 -3.10 13.77
C ASP A 111 -11.86 -2.20 13.26
N GLU A 112 -12.15 -0.91 13.11
CA GLU A 112 -11.17 0.10 12.74
C GLU A 112 -10.21 0.30 13.93
N VAL A 113 -8.99 -0.21 13.78
CA VAL A 113 -7.95 -0.13 14.82
C VAL A 113 -7.23 1.21 14.71
N VAL A 114 -7.35 2.04 15.75
CA VAL A 114 -6.50 3.22 15.94
C VAL A 114 -5.37 2.85 16.88
N VAL A 115 -4.13 3.00 16.40
CA VAL A 115 -2.94 2.90 17.26
C VAL A 115 -2.77 4.25 17.95
N VAL A 116 -2.89 4.29 19.27
CA VAL A 116 -2.59 5.48 20.06
C VAL A 116 -1.48 5.12 21.05
N GLY A 117 -0.26 5.54 20.77
CA GLY A 117 0.89 5.44 21.68
C GLY A 117 1.39 4.02 21.96
N TYR A 118 0.65 3.26 22.78
CA TYR A 118 1.05 1.95 23.30
C TYR A 118 -0.12 0.95 23.43
N GLY A 119 -1.27 1.20 22.78
CA GLY A 119 -2.38 0.26 22.75
C GLY A 119 -3.36 0.49 21.59
N THR A 120 -3.96 -0.59 21.10
CA THR A 120 -5.04 -0.55 20.10
C THR A 120 -6.36 -0.25 20.81
N LYS A 121 -7.01 0.88 20.50
CA LYS A 121 -8.33 1.23 21.06
C LYS A 121 -9.35 1.35 19.92
N ARG A 122 -10.55 0.80 20.15
CA ARG A 122 -11.68 0.90 19.22
C ARG A 122 -12.13 2.35 19.07
N LYS A 123 -12.38 2.79 17.83
CA LYS A 123 -12.82 4.15 17.46
C LYS A 123 -13.97 4.70 18.30
N GLY A 124 -14.87 3.83 18.76
CA GLY A 124 -16.05 4.21 19.55
C GLY A 124 -15.76 4.85 20.92
N ASN A 125 -14.55 4.65 21.49
CA ASN A 125 -14.24 5.11 22.86
C ASN A 125 -13.18 6.22 22.93
N LEU A 126 -12.74 6.79 21.80
CA LEU A 126 -11.76 7.88 21.81
C LEU A 126 -12.46 9.24 21.72
N ALA A 127 -12.53 9.95 22.85
CA ALA A 127 -13.18 11.25 22.99
C ALA A 127 -12.41 12.42 22.36
N ALA A 128 -11.69 12.23 21.25
CA ALA A 128 -10.86 13.29 20.68
C ALA A 128 -10.76 13.21 19.15
N SER A 129 -10.56 14.38 18.54
CA SER A 129 -10.42 14.65 17.10
C SER A 129 -9.30 13.83 16.43
N VAL A 130 -9.54 12.54 16.23
CA VAL A 130 -8.67 11.64 15.47
C VAL A 130 -9.28 11.43 14.11
N SER A 131 -8.46 11.55 13.08
CA SER A 131 -8.83 11.21 11.72
C SER A 131 -7.89 10.12 11.23
N THR A 132 -8.40 9.11 10.55
CA THR A 132 -7.62 7.97 10.07
C THR A 132 -7.87 7.76 8.59
N VAL A 133 -6.82 7.37 7.86
CA VAL A 133 -6.89 6.94 6.46
C VAL A 133 -6.29 5.56 6.35
N ARG A 134 -6.99 4.67 5.65
CA ARG A 134 -6.58 3.29 5.43
C ARG A 134 -5.81 3.15 4.12
N ASN A 135 -4.96 2.15 4.07
CA ASN A 135 -4.15 1.79 2.91
C ASN A 135 -4.90 1.82 1.56
N GLU A 136 -6.12 1.27 1.50
CA GLU A 136 -6.93 1.23 0.26
C GLU A 136 -7.19 2.61 -0.33
N ASP A 137 -7.29 3.61 0.53
CA ASP A 137 -7.46 4.99 0.10
C ASP A 137 -6.11 5.60 -0.25
N ILE A 138 -5.04 5.33 0.51
CA ILE A 138 -3.69 5.90 0.29
C ILE A 138 -3.10 5.45 -1.06
N ILE A 139 -3.17 4.15 -1.39
CA ILE A 139 -2.62 3.57 -2.64
C ILE A 139 -3.26 4.17 -3.90
N ARG A 140 -4.50 4.66 -3.82
CA ARG A 140 -5.16 5.32 -4.96
C ARG A 140 -4.59 6.70 -5.29
N SER A 141 -3.67 7.23 -4.48
CA SER A 141 -3.00 8.49 -4.76
C SER A 141 -1.89 8.33 -5.81
N ALA A 142 -1.84 9.24 -6.77
CA ALA A 142 -0.70 9.37 -7.69
C ALA A 142 0.47 10.18 -7.07
N SER A 143 0.43 10.49 -5.78
CA SER A 143 1.46 11.29 -5.12
C SER A 143 2.72 10.46 -4.86
N THR A 144 3.87 11.05 -5.14
CA THR A 144 5.21 10.47 -4.89
C THR A 144 5.65 10.59 -3.43
N THR A 145 4.85 11.21 -2.56
CA THR A 145 5.15 11.38 -1.13
C THR A 145 3.96 10.95 -0.28
N THR A 146 4.24 10.36 0.88
CA THR A 146 3.20 9.97 1.85
C THR A 146 2.36 11.16 2.32
N ALA A 147 2.99 12.32 2.54
CA ALA A 147 2.29 13.54 2.93
C ALA A 147 1.29 14.02 1.86
N GLY A 148 1.67 13.96 0.58
CA GLY A 148 0.76 14.30 -0.53
C GLY A 148 -0.36 13.27 -0.68
N ALA A 149 -0.11 12.00 -0.38
CA ALA A 149 -1.09 10.92 -0.52
C ALA A 149 -2.27 10.99 0.46
N ILE A 150 -2.12 11.71 1.57
CA ILE A 150 -3.19 11.89 2.58
C ILE A 150 -3.94 13.23 2.47
N VAL A 151 -3.45 14.17 1.65
CA VAL A 151 -4.16 15.44 1.43
C VAL A 151 -5.51 15.18 0.76
N GLY A 152 -6.55 15.87 1.24
CA GLY A 152 -7.91 15.73 0.72
C GLY A 152 -8.65 14.49 1.23
N LYS A 153 -7.96 13.52 1.82
CA LYS A 153 -8.58 12.33 2.45
C LYS A 153 -8.98 12.58 3.91
N MET A 154 -8.48 13.66 4.50
CA MET A 154 -8.71 14.03 5.90
C MET A 154 -8.97 15.52 6.03
N ALA A 155 -9.98 15.89 6.82
CA ALA A 155 -10.30 17.28 7.07
C ALA A 155 -9.22 17.96 7.93
N GLY A 156 -8.79 19.16 7.52
CA GLY A 156 -7.85 19.98 8.28
C GLY A 156 -6.38 19.58 8.16
N ILE A 157 -6.03 18.79 7.14
CA ILE A 157 -4.63 18.52 6.76
C ILE A 157 -4.31 19.29 5.48
N THR A 158 -3.17 19.97 5.50
CA THR A 158 -2.63 20.67 4.33
C THR A 158 -1.19 20.21 4.13
N SER A 159 -0.86 19.76 2.92
CA SER A 159 0.54 19.55 2.52
C SER A 159 0.97 20.69 1.60
N ARG A 160 2.17 21.21 1.82
CA ARG A 160 2.81 22.19 0.95
C ARG A 160 4.14 21.65 0.49
N GLN A 161 4.21 21.29 -0.78
CA GLN A 161 5.46 20.96 -1.44
C GLN A 161 6.05 22.26 -2.02
N LYS A 162 7.25 22.65 -1.58
CA LYS A 162 7.90 23.89 -2.03
C LYS A 162 8.62 23.74 -3.37
N SER A 163 9.00 22.52 -3.74
CA SER A 163 9.70 22.22 -4.99
C SER A 163 9.22 20.90 -5.59
N GLY A 164 9.15 20.82 -6.91
CA GLY A 164 8.85 19.57 -7.64
C GLY A 164 10.06 18.65 -7.82
N THR A 165 11.18 18.92 -7.15
CA THR A 165 12.40 18.12 -7.25
C THR A 165 12.15 16.73 -6.68
N PRO A 166 12.51 15.65 -7.40
CA PRO A 166 12.40 14.29 -6.87
C PRO A 166 13.09 14.16 -5.51
N GLY A 167 12.41 13.55 -4.54
CA GLY A 167 12.91 13.43 -3.17
C GLY A 167 12.76 14.67 -2.29
N SER A 168 12.17 15.77 -2.77
CA SER A 168 11.80 16.88 -1.86
C SER A 168 10.74 16.43 -0.87
N SER A 169 10.95 16.75 0.41
CA SER A 169 9.93 16.56 1.43
C SER A 169 8.76 17.52 1.21
N ALA A 170 7.54 17.01 1.32
CA ALA A 170 6.35 17.84 1.39
C ALA A 170 6.07 18.17 2.85
N SER A 171 5.84 19.45 3.15
CA SER A 171 5.59 19.89 4.52
C SER A 171 4.14 19.68 4.88
N LEU A 172 3.86 18.78 5.81
CA LEU A 172 2.51 18.52 6.29
C LEU A 172 2.19 19.38 7.51
N GLN A 173 0.99 19.97 7.51
CA GLN A 173 0.49 20.78 8.61
C GLN A 173 -0.93 20.37 8.97
N ILE A 174 -1.20 20.35 10.28
CA ILE A 174 -2.52 20.11 10.83
C ILE A 174 -3.10 21.48 11.20
N ARG A 175 -4.22 21.86 10.57
CA ARG A 175 -4.90 23.15 10.75
C ARG A 175 -3.96 24.38 10.64
N ASN A 176 -2.94 24.30 9.79
CA ASN A 176 -1.95 25.38 9.59
C ASN A 176 -1.21 25.79 10.89
N MET A 177 -1.09 24.87 11.86
CA MET A 177 -0.44 25.10 13.17
C MET A 177 1.07 24.80 13.17
N GLY A 178 1.68 24.57 12.00
CA GLY A 178 3.09 24.21 11.86
C GLY A 178 3.33 22.70 11.72
N THR A 179 4.58 22.28 11.86
CA THR A 179 5.00 20.88 11.69
C THR A 179 4.50 20.02 12.85
N PRO A 180 3.77 18.92 12.59
CA PRO A 180 3.33 17.98 13.60
C PRO A 180 4.45 17.01 14.00
N LEU A 181 4.23 16.25 15.07
CA LEU A 181 5.09 15.13 15.42
C LEU A 181 4.81 13.93 14.51
N TYR A 182 5.84 13.31 13.95
CA TYR A 182 5.70 12.06 13.20
C TYR A 182 6.07 10.86 14.08
N VAL A 183 5.22 9.83 14.08
CA VAL A 183 5.42 8.60 14.84
C VAL A 183 5.19 7.42 13.90
N ILE A 184 6.22 6.63 13.64
CA ILE A 184 6.14 5.43 12.79
C ILE A 184 6.33 4.22 13.68
N ASP A 185 5.33 3.33 13.73
CA ASP A 185 5.33 2.14 14.60
C ASP A 185 5.64 2.40 16.07
N GLY A 186 5.22 3.57 16.58
CA GLY A 186 5.46 4.00 17.96
C GLY A 186 6.80 4.72 18.18
N VAL A 187 7.65 4.83 17.16
CA VAL A 187 8.93 5.55 17.24
C VAL A 187 8.77 6.96 16.66
N MET A 188 9.19 7.97 17.43
CA MET A 188 9.21 9.36 16.97
C MET A 188 10.27 9.54 15.88
N THR A 189 9.86 10.11 14.75
CA THR A 189 10.69 10.30 13.56
C THR A 189 10.56 11.74 13.03
N ASP A 190 11.40 12.09 12.06
CA ASP A 190 11.33 13.38 11.38
C ASP A 190 10.44 13.33 10.11
N GLU A 191 10.23 14.51 9.54
CA GLU A 191 9.43 14.69 8.32
C GLU A 191 10.04 13.99 7.09
N GLY A 192 11.37 13.83 7.06
CA GLY A 192 12.06 13.16 5.96
C GLY A 192 11.76 11.66 5.97
N ALA A 193 11.86 11.03 7.13
CA ALA A 193 11.51 9.63 7.32
C ALA A 193 10.04 9.34 6.98
N PHE A 194 9.12 10.23 7.33
CA PHE A 194 7.71 10.11 6.96
C PHE A 194 7.48 10.21 5.45
N ASN A 195 8.12 11.18 4.77
CA ASN A 195 7.98 11.36 3.33
C ASN A 195 8.66 10.27 2.50
N ASN A 196 9.73 9.66 3.01
CA ASN A 196 10.46 8.56 2.38
C ASN A 196 9.80 7.19 2.63
N LEU A 197 8.78 7.12 3.49
CA LEU A 197 8.05 5.89 3.74
C LEU A 197 7.24 5.52 2.49
N ASP A 198 7.30 4.26 2.09
CA ASP A 198 6.53 3.78 0.96
C ASP A 198 5.04 3.66 1.33
N ILE A 199 4.17 4.24 0.50
CA ILE A 199 2.71 4.15 0.64
C ILE A 199 2.23 2.69 0.67
N HIS A 200 2.91 1.81 -0.07
CA HIS A 200 2.55 0.40 -0.15
C HIS A 200 2.86 -0.39 1.13
N ASP A 201 3.74 0.12 2.00
CA ASP A 201 4.09 -0.52 3.27
C ASP A 201 3.27 0.02 4.44
N ILE A 202 2.44 1.03 4.20
CA ILE A 202 1.57 1.64 5.19
C ILE A 202 0.26 0.86 5.29
N ASP A 203 -0.14 0.49 6.50
CA ASP A 203 -1.45 -0.08 6.77
C ASP A 203 -2.48 1.02 7.05
N ASN A 204 -2.15 1.94 7.95
CA ASN A 204 -3.01 3.08 8.25
C ASN A 204 -2.20 4.29 8.73
N ILE A 205 -2.74 5.48 8.47
CA ILE A 205 -2.24 6.75 9.00
C ILE A 205 -3.34 7.36 9.87
N SER A 206 -3.00 7.60 11.13
CA SER A 206 -3.88 8.22 12.12
C SER A 206 -3.32 9.57 12.52
N VAL A 207 -4.11 10.63 12.39
CA VAL A 207 -3.72 11.99 12.75
C VAL A 207 -4.47 12.44 13.98
N LEU A 208 -3.70 12.73 15.03
CA LEU A 208 -4.15 13.29 16.30
C LEU A 208 -4.06 14.82 16.19
N LYS A 209 -5.19 15.51 16.32
CA LYS A 209 -5.25 16.98 16.16
C LYS A 209 -5.08 17.70 17.50
N ASP A 210 -6.12 17.65 18.33
CA ASP A 210 -6.22 18.41 19.57
C ASP A 210 -5.58 17.63 20.75
N GLY A 211 -6.22 17.65 21.93
CA GLY A 211 -5.76 16.95 23.15
C GLY A 211 -5.53 15.44 23.00
N ALA A 212 -5.91 14.83 21.87
CA ALA A 212 -5.53 13.46 21.52
C ALA A 212 -3.99 13.27 21.45
N ALA A 213 -3.27 14.30 21.00
CA ALA A 213 -1.84 14.25 20.79
C ALA A 213 -1.04 14.48 22.10
N ALA A 214 -1.71 14.89 23.18
CA ALA A 214 -1.09 15.18 24.48
C ALA A 214 -0.32 14.00 25.08
N ILE A 215 -0.62 12.77 24.66
CA ILE A 215 0.09 11.54 25.06
C ILE A 215 1.58 11.61 24.66
N TYR A 216 1.92 12.34 23.59
CA TYR A 216 3.29 12.53 23.14
C TYR A 216 3.95 13.83 23.66
N GLY A 217 3.29 14.52 24.59
CA GLY A 217 3.81 15.70 25.27
C GLY A 217 3.95 16.94 24.38
N PHE A 218 4.83 17.86 24.77
CA PHE A 218 5.01 19.17 24.12
C PHE A 218 5.36 19.08 22.63
N LYS A 219 6.06 18.03 22.20
CA LYS A 219 6.44 17.83 20.79
C LYS A 219 5.24 17.66 19.86
N ALA A 220 4.07 17.32 20.40
CA ALA A 220 2.83 17.16 19.67
C ALA A 220 1.85 18.34 19.87
N SER A 221 2.35 19.53 20.24
CA SER A 221 1.54 20.76 20.38
C SER A 221 0.78 21.13 19.10
N ASN A 222 1.36 20.78 17.95
CA ASN A 222 0.79 21.03 16.62
C ASN A 222 0.05 19.79 16.07
N GLY A 223 -0.20 18.79 16.92
CA GLY A 223 -0.74 17.48 16.58
C GLY A 223 0.34 16.41 16.32
N ALA A 224 -0.10 15.19 16.06
CA ALA A 224 0.76 14.05 15.76
C ALA A 224 0.21 13.20 14.62
N VAL A 225 1.09 12.73 13.74
CA VAL A 225 0.81 11.79 12.65
C VAL A 225 1.40 10.44 13.03
N LEU A 226 0.53 9.47 13.24
CA LEU A 226 0.89 8.10 13.60
C LEU A 226 0.73 7.23 12.36
N VAL A 227 1.81 6.54 12.00
CA VAL A 227 1.84 5.60 10.89
C VAL A 227 2.02 4.21 11.44
N THR A 228 1.14 3.31 11.02
CA THR A 228 1.27 1.89 11.27
C THR A 228 1.68 1.23 9.96
N THR A 229 2.80 0.51 9.97
CA THR A 229 3.23 -0.27 8.81
C THR A 229 2.56 -1.64 8.78
N LYS A 230 2.49 -2.23 7.59
CA LYS A 230 1.99 -3.59 7.39
C LYS A 230 2.88 -4.58 8.14
N LYS A 231 2.26 -5.49 8.89
CA LYS A 231 2.95 -6.55 9.66
C LYS A 231 2.37 -7.90 9.28
N GLY A 232 3.23 -8.91 9.20
CA GLY A 232 2.80 -10.28 8.93
C GLY A 232 1.90 -10.82 10.05
N GLY A 233 0.75 -11.39 9.68
CA GLY A 233 -0.17 -12.02 10.62
C GLY A 233 0.27 -13.44 11.01
N LYS A 234 0.10 -13.81 12.28
CA LYS A 234 0.20 -15.22 12.69
C LYS A 234 -0.85 -16.04 11.93
N ASN A 235 -0.46 -17.19 11.39
CA ASN A 235 -1.31 -18.09 10.58
C ASN A 235 -1.76 -17.55 9.20
N GLN A 236 -1.12 -16.51 8.66
CA GLN A 236 -1.32 -16.16 7.25
C GLN A 236 -0.39 -16.95 6.34
N LYS A 237 -0.90 -17.35 5.17
CA LYS A 237 -0.06 -17.90 4.08
C LYS A 237 0.93 -16.83 3.65
N GLN A 238 2.17 -17.23 3.38
CA GLN A 238 3.19 -16.36 2.83
C GLN A 238 2.67 -15.79 1.51
N GLN A 239 2.55 -14.47 1.46
CA GLN A 239 2.20 -13.71 0.26
C GLN A 239 3.38 -12.80 -0.02
N VAL A 240 3.81 -12.78 -1.27
CA VAL A 240 4.84 -11.86 -1.75
C VAL A 240 4.19 -11.06 -2.87
N ASN A 241 4.07 -9.76 -2.68
CA ASN A 241 3.57 -8.85 -3.68
C ASN A 241 4.74 -8.07 -4.26
N ILE A 242 4.84 -8.03 -5.58
CA ILE A 242 5.83 -7.24 -6.30
C ILE A 242 5.07 -6.19 -7.10
N ASN A 243 5.28 -4.93 -6.74
CA ASN A 243 4.71 -3.79 -7.43
C ASN A 243 5.82 -3.12 -8.24
N ALA A 244 5.66 -3.07 -9.56
CA ALA A 244 6.58 -2.37 -10.44
C ALA A 244 5.81 -1.49 -11.41
N TYR A 245 6.21 -0.23 -11.51
CA TYR A 245 5.67 0.68 -12.51
C TYR A 245 6.77 1.54 -13.13
N THR A 246 6.54 1.93 -14.38
CA THR A 246 7.40 2.86 -15.12
C THR A 246 6.50 3.95 -15.71
N GLY A 247 7.00 5.18 -15.75
CA GLY A 247 6.26 6.32 -16.26
C GLY A 247 7.19 7.41 -16.77
N PHE A 248 6.60 8.43 -17.40
CA PHE A 248 7.30 9.65 -17.78
C PHE A 248 6.66 10.80 -17.03
N GLN A 249 7.47 11.60 -16.35
CA GLN A 249 7.03 12.83 -15.71
C GLN A 249 7.30 14.00 -16.66
N GLN A 250 6.26 14.79 -16.92
CA GLN A 250 6.33 16.02 -17.70
C GLN A 250 5.78 17.20 -16.89
N TRP A 251 6.10 18.41 -17.34
CA TRP A 251 5.55 19.64 -16.76
C TRP A 251 4.07 19.73 -17.14
N THR A 252 3.20 20.03 -16.18
CA THR A 252 1.77 20.24 -16.46
C THR A 252 1.55 21.48 -17.32
N GLU A 253 2.28 22.54 -17.00
CA GLU A 253 2.30 23.80 -17.74
C GLU A 253 3.64 24.47 -17.47
N TYR A 254 4.29 24.93 -18.54
CA TYR A 254 5.50 25.74 -18.45
C TYR A 254 5.12 27.16 -18.87
N PRO A 255 5.48 28.20 -18.09
CA PRO A 255 5.11 29.57 -18.43
C PRO A 255 5.80 29.98 -19.74
N ASP A 256 5.02 30.56 -20.66
CA ASP A 256 5.55 31.13 -21.90
C ASP A 256 6.52 32.27 -21.56
N LEU A 257 7.79 32.08 -21.91
CA LEU A 257 8.83 33.10 -21.71
C LEU A 257 8.75 34.13 -22.84
N LEU A 258 9.02 35.39 -22.50
CA LEU A 258 9.15 36.44 -23.49
C LEU A 258 10.36 36.15 -24.38
N ASN A 259 10.18 36.26 -25.69
CA ASN A 259 11.32 36.29 -26.60
C ASN A 259 12.11 37.60 -26.43
N ALA A 260 13.34 37.65 -26.96
CA ALA A 260 14.23 38.80 -26.80
C ALA A 260 13.59 40.13 -27.27
N TYR A 261 12.82 40.10 -28.36
CA TYR A 261 12.08 41.27 -28.85
C TYR A 261 11.00 41.72 -27.85
N GLN A 262 10.16 40.80 -27.39
CA GLN A 262 9.07 41.09 -26.46
C GLN A 262 9.59 41.64 -25.14
N TRP A 263 10.70 41.10 -24.64
CA TRP A 263 11.35 41.58 -23.42
C TRP A 263 11.86 43.03 -23.57
N ASN A 264 12.58 43.33 -24.65
CA ASN A 264 13.06 44.69 -24.92
C ASN A 264 11.90 45.66 -25.16
N TYR A 265 10.85 45.23 -25.89
CA TYR A 265 9.66 46.04 -26.14
C TYR A 265 8.93 46.39 -24.84
N ALA A 266 8.78 45.42 -23.94
CA ALA A 266 8.15 45.66 -22.64
C ALA A 266 8.93 46.65 -21.78
N ASN A 267 10.27 46.55 -21.75
CA ASN A 267 11.12 47.50 -21.03
C ASN A 267 11.06 48.90 -21.63
N ASP A 268 11.13 49.04 -22.94
CA ASP A 268 11.04 50.34 -23.60
C ASP A 268 9.65 50.98 -23.36
N MET A 269 8.58 50.20 -23.39
CA MET A 269 7.23 50.66 -23.04
C MET A 269 7.12 51.05 -21.56
N ALA A 270 7.77 50.32 -20.66
CA ALA A 270 7.84 50.67 -19.25
C ALA A 270 8.56 52.02 -19.06
N ASP A 271 9.66 52.27 -19.78
CA ASP A 271 10.39 53.53 -19.72
C ASP A 271 9.58 54.72 -20.28
N VAL A 272 8.77 54.49 -21.32
CA VAL A 272 7.82 55.49 -21.84
C VAL A 272 6.75 55.80 -20.80
N ASN A 273 6.15 54.77 -20.20
CA ASN A 273 5.09 54.93 -19.18
C ASN A 273 5.62 55.58 -17.90
N ALA A 274 6.84 55.26 -17.49
CA ALA A 274 7.53 55.90 -16.36
C ALA A 274 7.98 57.34 -16.69
N GLY A 275 7.93 57.74 -17.96
CA GLY A 275 8.35 59.06 -18.42
C GLY A 275 9.86 59.26 -18.40
N THR A 276 10.64 58.19 -18.40
CA THR A 276 12.11 58.20 -18.52
C THR A 276 12.51 58.32 -20.00
N LEU A 277 11.75 57.68 -20.90
CA LEU A 277 11.96 57.74 -22.34
C LEU A 277 10.96 58.72 -23.00
N LYS A 278 11.36 59.99 -23.09
CA LYS A 278 10.53 61.09 -23.64
C LYS A 278 11.12 61.77 -24.87
N ASP A 279 12.43 61.70 -25.03
CA ASP A 279 13.13 62.34 -26.15
C ASP A 279 12.82 61.61 -27.47
N PRO A 280 12.31 62.31 -28.51
CA PRO A 280 11.99 61.70 -29.80
C PRO A 280 13.17 60.99 -30.48
N LEU A 281 14.40 61.49 -30.31
CA LEU A 281 15.61 60.86 -30.85
C LEU A 281 15.92 59.55 -30.12
N ALA A 282 15.85 59.55 -28.79
CA ALA A 282 15.98 58.34 -27.99
C ALA A 282 14.90 57.28 -28.31
N ILE A 283 13.65 57.70 -28.52
CA ILE A 283 12.55 56.81 -28.93
C ILE A 283 12.83 56.19 -30.30
N ALA A 284 13.31 56.97 -31.28
CA ALA A 284 13.65 56.47 -32.59
C ALA A 284 14.80 55.43 -32.55
N ALA A 285 15.85 55.70 -31.77
CA ALA A 285 16.96 54.77 -31.58
C ALA A 285 16.52 53.44 -30.92
N LYS A 286 15.62 53.51 -29.93
CA LYS A 286 15.03 52.31 -29.30
C LYS A 286 14.19 51.49 -30.30
N LYS A 287 13.39 52.15 -31.15
CA LYS A 287 12.66 51.47 -32.22
C LYS A 287 13.57 50.77 -33.22
N GLU A 288 14.68 51.39 -33.60
CA GLU A 288 15.69 50.76 -34.48
C GLU A 288 16.33 49.54 -33.81
N ALA A 289 16.69 49.64 -32.53
CA ALA A 289 17.21 48.51 -31.76
C ALA A 289 16.17 47.38 -31.62
N LEU A 290 14.89 47.70 -31.46
CA LEU A 290 13.80 46.71 -31.44
C LEU A 290 13.67 45.97 -32.77
N GLU A 291 13.83 46.64 -33.91
CA GLU A 291 13.85 45.97 -35.22
C GLU A 291 15.04 45.01 -35.36
N LYS A 292 16.22 45.36 -34.80
CA LYS A 292 17.36 44.43 -34.73
C LYS A 292 17.02 43.17 -33.91
N TRP A 293 16.35 43.32 -32.76
CA TRP A 293 15.87 42.19 -31.95
C TRP A 293 14.77 41.37 -32.65
N ARG A 294 13.89 42.02 -33.41
CA ARG A 294 12.81 41.36 -34.17
C ARG A 294 13.36 40.50 -35.31
N THR A 295 14.44 40.95 -35.95
CA THR A 295 15.07 40.28 -37.09
C THR A 295 16.19 39.33 -36.70
N GLY A 296 16.66 39.37 -35.45
CA GLY A 296 17.79 38.54 -35.00
C GLY A 296 19.11 38.95 -35.64
N TYR A 297 19.36 40.25 -35.76
CA TYR A 297 20.55 40.79 -36.42
C TYR A 297 21.84 40.31 -35.74
N TYR A 298 22.83 39.88 -36.54
CA TYR A 298 24.15 39.49 -36.07
C TYR A 298 25.22 40.05 -36.98
N ASN A 299 26.25 40.66 -36.40
CA ASN A 299 27.40 41.20 -37.11
C ASN A 299 28.70 40.70 -36.47
N ALA A 300 29.43 39.85 -37.20
CA ALA A 300 30.68 39.25 -36.73
C ALA A 300 31.85 40.23 -36.65
N GLU A 301 31.81 41.35 -37.41
CA GLU A 301 32.88 42.35 -37.45
C GLU A 301 32.77 43.34 -36.29
N THR A 302 31.54 43.73 -35.92
CA THR A 302 31.28 44.64 -34.78
C THR A 302 31.03 43.90 -33.46
N GLY A 303 30.74 42.59 -33.52
CA GLY A 303 30.36 41.77 -32.37
C GLY A 303 28.93 42.00 -31.90
N GLU A 304 28.11 42.76 -32.62
CA GLU A 304 26.70 42.94 -32.31
C GLU A 304 25.92 41.63 -32.49
N ASP A 305 25.25 41.17 -31.44
CA ASP A 305 24.40 39.98 -31.47
C ASP A 305 23.04 40.27 -30.86
N TYR A 306 22.02 40.31 -31.71
CA TYR A 306 20.62 40.53 -31.37
C TYR A 306 19.78 39.25 -31.56
N ARG A 307 20.43 38.09 -31.71
CA ARG A 307 19.74 36.81 -31.79
C ARG A 307 19.22 36.42 -30.41
N GLY A 308 17.92 36.12 -30.33
CA GLY A 308 17.36 35.50 -29.14
C GLY A 308 17.85 34.05 -29.00
N TYR A 309 17.99 33.59 -27.77
CA TYR A 309 18.26 32.19 -27.48
C TYR A 309 17.02 31.54 -26.88
N ASP A 310 16.56 30.44 -27.48
CA ASP A 310 15.44 29.67 -26.96
C ASP A 310 15.92 28.71 -25.87
N TRP A 311 15.94 29.18 -24.62
CA TRP A 311 16.29 28.33 -23.48
C TRP A 311 15.29 27.21 -23.25
N TYR A 312 14.01 27.41 -23.60
CA TYR A 312 12.97 26.42 -23.40
C TYR A 312 13.18 25.22 -24.32
N GLY A 313 13.20 25.45 -25.64
CA GLY A 313 13.35 24.37 -26.62
C GLY A 313 14.70 23.63 -26.56
N ASN A 314 15.74 24.24 -25.99
CA ASN A 314 17.08 23.65 -25.93
C ASN A 314 17.41 22.97 -24.60
N PHE A 315 16.81 23.39 -23.47
CA PHE A 315 17.19 22.87 -22.14
C PHE A 315 16.03 22.26 -21.35
N VAL A 316 14.78 22.48 -21.78
CA VAL A 316 13.62 21.86 -21.12
C VAL A 316 13.26 20.59 -21.86
N ASP A 317 13.58 19.45 -21.23
CA ASP A 317 13.11 18.15 -21.69
C ASP A 317 11.69 17.89 -21.17
N ASN A 318 10.82 17.41 -22.06
CA ASN A 318 9.42 17.15 -21.78
C ASN A 318 9.20 15.80 -21.09
N ALA A 319 10.22 14.96 -20.90
CA ALA A 319 10.01 13.63 -20.33
C ALA A 319 11.17 13.18 -19.42
N ALA A 320 10.95 13.23 -18.11
CA ALA A 320 11.82 12.57 -17.14
C ALA A 320 11.32 11.13 -16.89
N PRO A 321 12.07 10.08 -17.27
CA PRO A 321 11.67 8.71 -16.99
C PRO A 321 11.70 8.42 -15.49
N GLN A 322 10.68 7.73 -15.00
CA GLN A 322 10.56 7.29 -13.62
C GLN A 322 10.27 5.80 -13.57
N SER A 323 10.94 5.12 -12.63
CA SER A 323 10.74 3.70 -12.36
C SER A 323 10.60 3.49 -10.87
N TYR A 324 9.68 2.63 -10.48
CA TYR A 324 9.47 2.25 -9.09
C TYR A 324 9.33 0.73 -9.01
N VAL A 325 9.94 0.16 -7.99
CA VAL A 325 9.86 -1.27 -7.67
C VAL A 325 9.79 -1.40 -6.16
N ASN A 326 8.78 -2.12 -5.66
CA ASN A 326 8.61 -2.49 -4.27
C ASN A 326 8.24 -3.97 -4.17
N ALA A 327 8.74 -4.63 -3.12
CA ALA A 327 8.42 -6.01 -2.80
C ALA A 327 8.11 -6.13 -1.31
N ASN A 328 6.92 -6.64 -0.97
CA ASN A 328 6.46 -6.83 0.41
C ASN A 328 5.68 -8.12 0.64
#